data_AF-D0VPU2-F1
#
_entry.id   AF-D0VPU2-F1
#
_cell.length_a   1.000
_cell.length_b   1.000
_cell.length_c   1.000
_cell.angle_alpha   90.00
_cell.angle_beta   90.00
_cell.angle_gamma   90.00
#
_symmetry.space_group_name_H-M   'P 1'
#
loop_
_entity.id
_entity.type
_entity.pdbx_description
1 polymer ?
#
loop_
_entity_poly.entity_id
_entity_poly.type
_entity_poly.pdbx_seq_one_letter_code
_entity_poly.pdbx_strand_id
1 'polypeptide(L)'
;TLIIISSYTANLAAFLTVERMVSPIESAEDLAKQTEIAYGTLDSGSTKEFFRRSKIAVFEKMWSYMKSAEPSVFVKTTAEGVLRVRKSKGKYLESTMNEYIEVHRA
;
A
#
# COMPACT_ATOMS: atom_id res chain seq x y z
N THR A 1 39.42 22.17 -13.11
CA THR A 1 39.25 21.01 -12.19
C THR A 1 37.99 21.12 -11.32
N LEU A 2 37.50 22.32 -10.98
CA LEU A 2 36.25 22.52 -10.21
C LEU A 2 34.99 21.90 -10.86
N ILE A 3 34.86 22.00 -12.19
CA ILE A 3 33.64 21.56 -12.91
C ILE A 3 33.40 20.05 -12.77
N ILE A 4 34.44 19.22 -12.86
CA ILE A 4 34.29 17.75 -12.80
C ILE A 4 33.85 17.30 -11.40
N ILE A 5 34.40 17.92 -10.36
CA ILE A 5 34.05 17.60 -8.98
C ILE A 5 32.63 18.09 -8.70
N SER A 6 32.26 19.29 -9.14
CA SER A 6 30.88 19.81 -9.03
C SER A 6 29.86 18.94 -9.76
N SER A 7 30.17 18.41 -10.95
CA SER A 7 29.29 17.49 -11.66
C SER A 7 29.16 16.13 -10.97
N TYR A 8 30.22 15.62 -10.34
CA TYR A 8 30.16 14.38 -9.57
C TYR A 8 29.34 14.55 -8.29
N THR A 9 29.55 15.65 -7.57
CA THR A 9 28.75 16.00 -6.38
C THR A 9 27.29 16.29 -6.76
N ALA A 10 27.03 16.91 -7.91
CA ALA A 10 25.68 17.16 -8.41
C ALA A 10 24.97 15.88 -8.86
N ASN A 11 25.65 14.95 -9.54
CA ASN A 11 25.05 13.66 -9.90
C ASN A 11 24.83 12.76 -8.68
N LEU A 12 25.74 12.79 -7.71
CA LEU A 12 25.57 12.08 -6.44
C LEU A 12 24.45 12.69 -5.61
N ALA A 13 24.34 14.02 -5.57
CA ALA A 13 23.24 14.72 -4.91
C ALA A 13 21.91 14.49 -5.63
N ALA A 14 21.89 14.45 -6.97
CA ALA A 14 20.70 14.05 -7.73
C ALA A 14 20.30 12.60 -7.41
N PHE A 15 21.25 11.68 -7.28
CA PHE A 15 20.97 10.31 -6.85
C PHE A 15 20.42 10.26 -5.41
N LEU A 16 21.01 11.01 -4.47
CA LEU A 16 20.60 11.07 -3.06
C LEU A 16 19.27 11.82 -2.82
N THR A 17 18.90 12.76 -3.71
CA THR A 17 17.63 13.51 -3.63
C THR A 17 16.52 12.92 -4.47
N VAL A 18 16.83 11.92 -5.32
CA VAL A 18 15.84 11.06 -5.99
C VAL A 18 15.30 9.98 -5.04
N GLU A 19 15.55 10.08 -3.74
CA GLU A 19 14.61 9.55 -2.74
C GLU A 19 13.40 10.49 -2.58
N ARG A 20 12.72 10.80 -3.69
CA ARG A 20 11.31 11.17 -3.54
C ARG A 20 10.62 9.93 -3.00
N MET A 21 10.00 10.06 -1.83
CA MET A 21 8.91 9.18 -1.42
C MET A 21 7.76 9.33 -2.43
N VAL A 22 7.95 8.86 -3.66
CA VAL A 22 6.83 8.58 -4.56
C VAL A 22 6.17 7.39 -3.92
N SER A 23 5.04 7.63 -3.23
CA SER A 23 4.20 6.52 -2.80
C SER A 23 3.88 5.75 -4.07
N PRO A 24 4.29 4.47 -4.21
CA PRO A 24 4.07 3.71 -5.43
C PRO A 24 2.57 3.47 -5.71
N ILE A 25 1.71 3.84 -4.76
CA ILE A 25 0.27 3.76 -4.83
C ILE A 25 -0.28 5.13 -4.44
N GLU A 26 -1.04 5.75 -5.35
CA GLU A 26 -1.81 6.98 -5.09
C GLU A 26 -3.31 6.68 -4.98
N SER A 27 -3.77 5.52 -5.48
CA SER A 27 -5.20 5.17 -5.52
C SER A 27 -5.49 3.67 -5.36
N ALA A 28 -6.74 3.34 -5.00
CA ALA A 28 -7.23 1.97 -4.99
C ALA A 28 -7.20 1.31 -6.38
N GLU A 29 -7.27 2.11 -7.45
CA GLU A 29 -7.13 1.63 -8.82
C GLU A 29 -5.73 1.13 -9.12
N ASP A 30 -4.70 1.81 -8.61
CA ASP A 30 -3.31 1.38 -8.77
C ASP A 30 -3.09 0.06 -8.07
N LEU A 31 -3.65 -0.11 -6.86
CA LEU A 31 -3.68 -1.37 -6.13
C LEU A 31 -4.38 -2.50 -6.90
N ALA A 32 -5.48 -2.20 -7.59
CA ALA A 32 -6.23 -3.17 -8.37
C ALA A 32 -5.57 -3.52 -9.71
N LYS A 33 -4.65 -2.68 -10.21
CA LYS A 33 -3.88 -2.92 -11.45
C LYS A 33 -2.63 -3.78 -11.19
N GLN A 34 -2.02 -3.64 -10.02
CA GLN A 34 -0.78 -4.34 -9.65
C GLN A 34 -1.06 -5.56 -8.74
N THR A 35 -0.06 -6.43 -8.57
CA THR A 35 -0.13 -7.63 -7.71
C THR A 35 1.06 -7.79 -6.75
N GLU A 36 2.00 -6.85 -6.77
CA GLU A 36 3.22 -6.86 -5.97
C GLU A 36 2.97 -6.53 -4.49
N ILE A 37 2.08 -5.59 -4.24
CA ILE A 37 1.64 -5.15 -2.92
C ILE A 37 0.33 -5.86 -2.61
N ALA A 38 0.37 -6.74 -1.62
CA ALA A 38 -0.81 -7.41 -1.12
C ALA A 38 -1.67 -6.42 -0.32
N TYR A 39 -2.97 -6.67 -0.29
CA TYR A 39 -3.91 -5.90 0.53
C TYR A 39 -5.00 -6.82 1.01
N GLY A 40 -5.50 -6.51 2.20
CA GLY A 40 -6.47 -7.36 2.88
C GLY A 40 -7.24 -6.60 3.93
N THR A 41 -8.18 -7.30 4.54
CA THR A 41 -9.04 -6.76 5.59
C THR A 41 -9.15 -7.75 6.73
N LEU A 42 -9.73 -7.28 7.84
CA LEU A 42 -10.12 -8.16 8.92
C LEU A 42 -11.19 -9.15 8.44
N ASP A 43 -11.03 -10.43 8.75
CA ASP A 43 -11.88 -11.53 8.30
C ASP A 43 -13.34 -11.38 8.77
N SER A 44 -13.55 -10.76 9.92
CA SER A 44 -14.85 -10.43 10.53
C SER A 44 -15.21 -8.95 10.45
N GLY A 45 -14.51 -8.16 9.62
CA GLY A 45 -14.71 -6.72 9.52
C GLY A 45 -15.84 -6.30 8.57
N SER A 46 -16.52 -5.20 8.89
CA SER A 46 -17.49 -4.55 7.99
C SER A 46 -16.89 -4.19 6.63
N THR A 47 -15.59 -3.89 6.61
CA THR A 47 -14.83 -3.60 5.39
C THR A 47 -14.75 -4.80 4.44
N LYS A 48 -14.65 -6.03 4.94
CA LYS A 48 -14.69 -7.23 4.10
C LYS A 48 -16.04 -7.35 3.38
N GLU A 49 -17.13 -7.14 4.11
CA GLU A 49 -18.47 -7.16 3.54
C GLU A 49 -18.73 -5.98 2.60
N PHE A 50 -18.10 -4.81 2.83
CA PHE A 50 -18.11 -3.70 1.87
C PHE A 50 -17.52 -4.11 0.53
N PHE A 51 -16.31 -4.68 0.49
CA PHE A 51 -15.70 -5.14 -0.76
C PHE A 51 -16.51 -6.26 -1.44
N ARG A 52 -17.12 -7.15 -0.64
CA ARG A 52 -17.99 -8.22 -1.15
C ARG A 52 -19.29 -7.71 -1.78
N ARG A 53 -19.86 -6.62 -1.26
CA ARG A 53 -21.14 -6.05 -1.71
C ARG A 53 -20.98 -4.87 -2.68
N SER A 54 -19.77 -4.36 -2.82
CA SER A 54 -19.49 -3.21 -3.66
C SER A 54 -19.82 -3.53 -5.12
N LYS A 55 -20.43 -2.57 -5.83
CA LYS A 55 -20.75 -2.66 -7.26
C LYS A 55 -19.79 -1.86 -8.13
N ILE A 56 -18.76 -1.27 -7.53
CA ILE A 56 -17.74 -0.52 -8.25
C ILE A 56 -16.73 -1.52 -8.79
N ALA A 57 -16.53 -1.53 -10.11
CA ALA A 57 -15.68 -2.52 -10.80
C ALA A 57 -14.27 -2.65 -10.20
N VAL A 58 -13.69 -1.55 -9.75
CA VAL A 58 -12.37 -1.52 -9.07
C VAL A 58 -12.41 -2.36 -7.79
N PHE A 59 -13.42 -2.16 -6.96
CA PHE A 59 -13.56 -2.87 -5.68
C PHE A 59 -13.97 -4.33 -5.86
N GLU A 60 -14.76 -4.67 -6.90
CA GLU A 60 -15.04 -6.07 -7.25
C GLU A 60 -13.77 -6.82 -7.70
N LYS A 61 -12.89 -6.15 -8.46
CA LYS A 61 -11.59 -6.71 -8.84
C LYS A 61 -10.68 -6.91 -7.63
N MET A 62 -10.64 -5.94 -6.72
CA MET A 62 -9.92 -6.05 -5.45
C MET A 62 -10.46 -7.20 -4.60
N TRP A 63 -11.78 -7.35 -4.52
CA TRP A 63 -12.42 -8.47 -3.82
C TRP A 63 -12.04 -9.83 -4.43
N SER A 64 -12.04 -9.91 -5.75
CA SER A 64 -11.65 -11.12 -6.47
C SER A 64 -10.20 -11.50 -6.15
N TYR A 65 -9.28 -10.53 -6.15
CA TYR A 65 -7.90 -10.73 -5.70
C TYR A 65 -7.83 -11.21 -4.25
N MET A 66 -8.51 -10.52 -3.32
CA MET A 66 -8.49 -10.88 -1.90
C MET A 66 -9.01 -12.30 -1.66
N LYS A 67 -10.01 -12.74 -2.44
CA LYS A 67 -10.56 -14.10 -2.37
C LYS A 67 -9.62 -15.16 -2.94
N SER A 68 -8.86 -14.84 -3.99
CA SER A 68 -7.92 -15.77 -4.64
C SER A 68 -6.50 -15.73 -4.07
N ALA A 69 -6.19 -14.80 -3.17
CA ALA A 69 -4.84 -14.63 -2.67
C ALA A 69 -4.41 -15.76 -1.74
N GLU A 70 -3.33 -16.45 -2.11
CA GLU A 70 -2.66 -17.46 -1.29
C GLU A 70 -1.21 -17.03 -1.00
N PRO A 71 -0.78 -16.91 0.27
CA PRO A 71 -1.54 -17.17 1.50
C PRO A 71 -2.60 -16.09 1.79
N SER A 72 -3.65 -16.46 2.54
CA SER A 72 -4.79 -15.58 2.85
C SER A 72 -4.33 -14.18 3.26
N VAL A 73 -4.88 -13.17 2.58
CA VAL A 73 -4.67 -11.76 2.92
C VAL A 73 -5.55 -11.30 4.07
N PHE A 74 -6.57 -12.09 4.46
CA PHE A 74 -7.41 -11.76 5.60
C PHE A 74 -6.71 -12.07 6.92
N VAL A 75 -6.87 -11.18 7.89
CA VAL A 75 -6.34 -11.33 9.26
C VAL A 75 -7.49 -11.54 10.24
N LYS A 76 -7.28 -12.25 11.35
CA LYS A 76 -8.35 -12.54 12.31
C LYS A 76 -8.50 -11.44 13.36
N THR A 77 -7.43 -10.72 13.65
CA THR A 77 -7.40 -9.66 14.67
C THR A 77 -6.67 -8.43 14.14
N THR A 78 -7.04 -7.25 14.63
CA THR A 78 -6.35 -5.99 14.30
C THR A 78 -4.88 -6.01 14.72
N ALA A 79 -4.56 -6.63 15.87
CA ALA A 79 -3.18 -6.76 16.31
C ALA A 79 -2.32 -7.57 15.31
N GLU A 80 -2.88 -8.64 14.75
CA GLU A 80 -2.27 -9.41 13.67
C GLU A 80 -2.11 -8.57 12.39
N GLY A 81 -3.14 -7.80 12.02
CA GLY A 81 -3.10 -6.84 10.91
C GLY A 81 -1.94 -5.84 11.04
N VAL A 82 -1.85 -5.15 12.17
CA VAL A 82 -0.79 -4.18 12.47
C VAL A 82 0.60 -4.83 12.44
N LEU A 83 0.75 -6.02 13.03
CA LEU A 83 2.01 -6.77 12.98
C LEU A 83 2.38 -7.17 11.55
N ARG A 84 1.39 -7.57 10.75
CA ARG A 84 1.58 -7.95 9.35
C ARG A 84 1.98 -6.75 8.50
N VAL A 85 1.33 -5.61 8.65
CA VAL A 85 1.71 -4.34 7.98
C VAL A 85 3.17 -3.99 8.32
N ARG A 86 3.52 -4.00 9.61
CA ARG A 86 4.88 -3.68 10.07
C ARG A 86 5.94 -4.65 9.54
N LYS A 87 5.63 -5.95 9.51
CA LYS A 87 6.54 -6.98 8.96
C LYS A 87 6.64 -6.92 7.43
N SER A 88 5.58 -6.48 6.75
CA SER A 88 5.51 -6.49 5.29
C SER A 88 6.26 -5.34 4.63
N LYS A 89 6.90 -4.43 5.39
CA LYS A 89 7.69 -3.30 4.86
C LYS A 89 6.93 -2.50 3.78
N GLY A 90 5.63 -2.26 3.97
CA GLY A 90 4.78 -1.55 2.99
C GLY A 90 4.13 -2.42 1.91
N LYS A 91 4.33 -3.75 1.94
CA LYS A 91 3.70 -4.71 1.00
C LYS A 91 2.34 -5.25 1.45
N TYR A 92 1.78 -4.70 2.52
CA TYR A 92 0.45 -5.07 3.04
C TYR A 92 -0.28 -3.83 3.56
N LEU A 93 -1.47 -3.56 3.01
CA LEU A 93 -2.35 -2.45 3.41
C LEU A 93 -3.60 -2.98 4.12
N GLU A 94 -3.94 -2.36 5.26
CA GLU A 94 -5.16 -2.62 6.03
C GLU A 94 -6.13 -1.45 5.85
N SER A 95 -7.31 -1.72 5.31
CA SER A 95 -8.26 -0.68 4.89
C SER A 95 -8.85 0.16 6.04
N THR A 96 -8.79 -0.29 7.30
CA THR A 96 -9.32 0.46 8.45
C THR A 96 -8.40 1.60 8.90
N MET A 97 -7.14 1.64 8.43
CA MET A 97 -6.14 2.57 8.96
C MET A 97 -5.86 3.79 8.06
N ASN A 98 -6.32 3.80 6.80
CA ASN A 98 -6.02 4.90 5.89
C ASN A 98 -6.74 6.20 6.25
N GLU A 99 -8.01 6.15 6.63
CA GLU A 99 -8.80 7.36 6.93
C GLU A 99 -8.36 8.04 8.23
N TYR A 100 -7.88 7.28 9.22
CA TYR A 100 -7.40 7.84 10.49
C TYR A 100 -6.01 8.47 10.39
N ILE A 101 -5.11 7.89 9.57
CA ILE A 101 -3.74 8.39 9.42
C ILE A 101 -3.67 9.61 8.50
N GLU A 102 -4.48 9.68 7.44
CA GLU A 102 -4.51 10.86 6.57
C GLU A 102 -5.13 12.08 7.27
N VAL A 103 -6.21 11.91 8.02
CA VAL A 103 -6.90 13.02 8.70
C VAL A 103 -6.05 13.64 9.82
N HIS A 104 -5.20 12.87 10.50
CA HIS A 104 -4.34 13.38 11.58
C HIS A 104 -2.95 13.85 11.12
N ARG A 105 -2.67 13.86 9.82
CA ARG A 105 -1.43 14.39 9.26
C ARG A 105 -1.57 15.77 8.59
N ALA A 106 -2.77 16.36 8.64
CA ALA A 106 -3.04 17.73 8.21
C ALA A 106 -2.85 18.74 9.36
#